data_AF-A0A821QFG3-F1
#
_entry.id   AF-A0A821QFG3-F1
#
_cell.length_a   1.000
_cell.length_b   1.000
_cell.length_c   1.000
_cell.angle_alpha   90.00
_cell.angle_beta   90.00
_cell.angle_gamma   90.00
#
_symmetry.space_group_name_H-M   'P 1'
#
loop_
_entity.id
_entity.type
_entity.pdbx_description
1 polymer ?
#
loop_
_entity_poly.entity_id
_entity_poly.type
_entity_poly.pdbx_seq_one_letter_code
_entity_poly.pdbx_strand_id
1 'polypeptide(L)'
;MLEEDFEITVDMSNELINEIVFAEVTKAPIRKHNTPNLDIKIEILKRLDNGEKQCALAKEYELGRSTIYDIKRKRAQIHNFATQVKHKVKTRKNLTNGRNSLLENALFNWYQQKKDDGVTLRNNAIRSKALYFNKAFNNNKTFRASSTWLAKFKDRFGISED
;
A
#
# COMPACT_ATOMS: atom_id res chain seq x y z
N MET A 1 -18.25 -66.45 11.33
CA MET A 1 -18.62 -65.29 12.16
C MET A 1 -17.37 -64.46 12.53
N LEU A 2 -16.46 -64.26 11.56
CA LEU A 2 -15.23 -63.46 11.72
C LEU A 2 -14.90 -62.63 10.45
N GLU A 3 -15.70 -62.77 9.38
CA GLU A 3 -15.48 -62.05 8.12
C GLU A 3 -16.28 -60.74 8.07
N GLU A 4 -17.45 -60.68 8.72
CA GLU A 4 -18.28 -59.46 8.77
C GLU A 4 -17.62 -58.32 9.57
N ASP A 5 -16.89 -58.64 10.66
CA ASP A 5 -16.20 -57.64 11.47
C ASP A 5 -15.04 -56.97 10.72
N PHE A 6 -14.39 -57.69 9.80
CA PHE A 6 -13.27 -57.14 9.02
C PHE A 6 -13.76 -56.16 7.96
N GLU A 7 -14.86 -56.47 7.27
CA GLU A 7 -15.42 -55.63 6.20
C GLU A 7 -15.97 -54.29 6.75
N ILE A 8 -16.59 -54.31 7.93
CA ILE A 8 -17.04 -53.10 8.63
C ILE A 8 -15.86 -52.19 8.99
N THR A 9 -14.73 -52.74 9.44
CA THR A 9 -13.55 -51.93 9.79
C THR A 9 -12.91 -51.25 8.58
N VAL A 10 -12.94 -51.91 7.42
CA VAL A 10 -12.40 -51.36 6.16
C VAL A 10 -13.31 -50.24 5.64
N ASP A 11 -14.63 -50.41 5.70
CA ASP A 11 -15.58 -49.40 5.24
C ASP A 11 -15.50 -48.10 6.07
N MET A 12 -15.47 -48.23 7.41
CA MET A 12 -15.29 -47.10 8.32
C MET A 12 -13.97 -46.36 8.09
N SER A 13 -12.91 -47.07 7.68
CA SER A 13 -11.62 -46.46 7.35
C SER A 13 -11.66 -45.68 6.04
N ASN A 14 -12.38 -46.18 5.03
CA ASN A 14 -12.55 -45.53 3.74
C ASN A 14 -13.46 -44.29 3.85
N GLU A 15 -14.50 -44.35 4.67
CA GLU A 15 -15.38 -43.21 4.94
C GLU A 15 -14.61 -42.09 5.65
N LEU A 16 -13.77 -42.43 6.63
CA LEU A 16 -12.89 -41.47 7.32
C LEU A 16 -11.86 -40.86 6.36
N ILE A 17 -11.30 -41.66 5.45
CA ILE A 17 -10.38 -41.17 4.41
C ILE A 17 -11.10 -40.21 3.45
N ASN A 18 -12.33 -40.53 3.03
CA ASN A 18 -13.11 -39.67 2.15
C ASN A 18 -13.49 -38.36 2.83
N GLU A 19 -13.83 -38.37 4.12
CA GLU A 19 -14.13 -37.17 4.90
C GLU A 19 -12.89 -36.27 5.06
N ILE A 20 -11.71 -36.86 5.30
CA ILE A 20 -10.42 -36.15 5.36
C ILE A 20 -10.07 -35.55 3.99
N VAL A 21 -10.17 -36.32 2.91
CA VAL A 21 -9.91 -35.85 1.54
C VAL A 21 -10.88 -34.73 1.15
N PHE A 22 -12.16 -34.84 1.51
CA PHE A 22 -13.16 -33.79 1.26
C PHE A 22 -12.84 -32.51 2.06
N ALA A 23 -12.44 -32.64 3.33
CA ALA A 23 -12.01 -31.51 4.14
C ALA A 23 -10.78 -30.80 3.57
N GLU A 24 -9.82 -31.54 3.01
CA GLU A 24 -8.61 -30.98 2.41
C GLU A 24 -8.88 -30.26 1.07
N VAL A 25 -9.80 -30.79 0.27
CA VAL A 25 -10.27 -30.19 -1.00
C VAL A 25 -11.08 -28.90 -0.78
N THR A 26 -11.76 -28.74 0.37
CA THR A 26 -12.58 -27.54 0.69
C THR A 26 -11.79 -26.35 1.23
N LYS A 27 -10.46 -26.41 1.32
CA LYS A 27 -9.65 -25.27 1.76
C LYS A 27 -9.74 -24.13 0.74
N ALA A 28 -10.68 -23.21 0.98
CA ALA A 28 -10.96 -22.09 0.11
C ALA A 28 -9.68 -21.32 -0.22
N PRO A 29 -9.47 -20.93 -1.49
CA PRO A 29 -8.23 -20.29 -1.91
C PRO A 29 -7.99 -19.02 -1.09
N ILE A 30 -6.86 -19.00 -0.38
CA ILE A 30 -6.40 -17.81 0.34
C ILE A 30 -6.26 -16.70 -0.70
N ARG A 31 -7.10 -15.67 -0.59
CA ARG A 31 -7.08 -14.54 -1.51
C ARG A 31 -5.70 -13.89 -1.45
N LYS A 32 -5.01 -13.84 -2.60
CA LYS A 32 -3.77 -13.08 -2.75
C LYS A 32 -4.07 -11.61 -2.47
N HIS A 33 -3.31 -10.98 -1.59
CA HIS A 33 -3.49 -9.57 -1.25
C HIS A 33 -2.98 -8.69 -2.41
N ASN A 34 -3.88 -8.34 -3.35
CA ASN A 34 -3.56 -7.45 -4.45
C ASN A 34 -3.86 -6.00 -4.06
N THR A 35 -2.82 -5.20 -3.83
CA THR A 35 -2.98 -3.75 -3.58
C THR A 35 -3.06 -3.01 -4.92
N PRO A 36 -4.20 -2.40 -5.28
CA PRO A 36 -4.32 -1.67 -6.54
C PRO A 36 -3.38 -0.46 -6.56
N ASN A 37 -2.77 -0.20 -7.73
CA ASN A 37 -1.93 0.98 -7.94
C ASN A 37 -2.79 2.27 -8.00
N LEU A 38 -2.15 3.44 -8.11
CA LEU A 38 -2.88 4.72 -8.15
C LEU A 38 -3.80 4.83 -9.37
N ASP A 39 -3.35 4.37 -10.54
CA ASP A 39 -4.09 4.47 -11.79
C ASP A 39 -5.38 3.64 -11.77
N ILE A 40 -5.29 2.39 -11.30
CA ILE A 40 -6.44 1.49 -11.10
C ILE A 40 -7.43 2.10 -10.10
N LYS A 41 -6.95 2.74 -9.02
CA LYS A 41 -7.84 3.41 -8.06
C LYS A 41 -8.58 4.59 -8.69
N ILE A 42 -7.92 5.39 -9.53
CA ILE A 42 -8.55 6.50 -10.25
C ILE A 42 -9.58 5.97 -11.25
N GLU A 43 -9.25 4.89 -11.96
CA GLU A 43 -10.16 4.27 -12.93
C GLU A 43 -11.41 3.69 -12.26
N ILE A 44 -11.24 2.98 -11.15
CA ILE A 44 -12.36 2.49 -10.32
C ILE A 44 -13.25 3.65 -9.86
N LEU A 45 -12.68 4.80 -9.46
CA LEU A 45 -13.46 5.97 -9.06
C LEU A 45 -14.29 6.54 -10.22
N LYS A 46 -13.70 6.66 -11.43
CA LYS A 46 -14.42 7.12 -12.62
C LYS A 46 -15.59 6.19 -12.97
N ARG A 47 -15.36 4.89 -12.93
CA ARG A 47 -16.41 3.89 -13.23
C ARG A 47 -17.52 3.88 -12.18
N LEU A 48 -17.19 4.11 -10.91
CA LEU A 48 -18.18 4.35 -9.86
C LEU A 48 -18.99 5.63 -10.09
N ASP A 49 -18.38 6.70 -10.61
CA ASP A 49 -19.08 7.94 -10.98
C ASP A 49 -20.01 7.74 -12.19
N ASN A 50 -19.64 6.86 -13.12
CA ASN A 50 -20.50 6.43 -14.24
C ASN A 50 -21.68 5.53 -13.82
N GLY A 51 -21.84 5.25 -12.52
CA GLY A 51 -22.98 4.49 -11.98
C GLY A 51 -22.78 2.97 -11.93
N GLU A 52 -21.56 2.47 -12.19
CA GLU A 52 -21.31 1.04 -12.12
C GLU A 52 -21.39 0.48 -10.68
N LYS A 53 -21.85 -0.78 -10.56
CA LYS A 53 -22.01 -1.42 -9.25
C LYS A 53 -20.67 -1.88 -8.70
N GLN A 54 -20.44 -1.61 -7.41
CA GLN A 54 -19.23 -2.03 -6.68
C GLN A 54 -18.95 -3.55 -6.80
N CYS A 55 -20.00 -4.38 -6.82
CA CYS A 55 -19.88 -5.83 -6.96
C CYS A 55 -19.33 -6.27 -8.33
N ALA A 56 -19.61 -5.52 -9.40
CA ALA A 56 -19.09 -5.81 -10.73
C ALA A 56 -17.60 -5.48 -10.79
N LEU A 57 -17.23 -4.28 -10.32
CA LEU A 57 -15.83 -3.83 -10.25
C LEU A 57 -14.97 -4.72 -9.34
N ALA A 58 -15.52 -5.20 -8.23
CA ALA A 58 -14.82 -6.14 -7.36
C ALA A 58 -14.44 -7.44 -8.10
N LYS A 59 -15.33 -7.97 -8.95
CA LYS A 59 -15.06 -9.18 -9.73
C LYS A 59 -14.04 -8.91 -10.85
N GLU A 60 -14.23 -7.83 -11.60
CA GLU A 60 -13.39 -7.51 -12.75
C GLU A 60 -11.95 -7.21 -12.38
N TYR A 61 -11.73 -6.46 -11.30
CA TYR A 61 -10.38 -6.14 -10.82
C TYR A 61 -9.81 -7.19 -9.85
N GLU A 62 -10.54 -8.30 -9.62
CA GLU A 62 -10.20 -9.33 -8.63
C GLU A 62 -9.93 -8.74 -7.23
N LEU A 63 -10.69 -7.71 -6.85
CA LEU A 63 -10.57 -7.01 -5.58
C LEU A 63 -11.65 -7.41 -4.59
N GLY A 64 -11.32 -7.36 -3.30
CA GLY A 64 -12.32 -7.47 -2.24
C GLY A 64 -13.35 -6.34 -2.32
N ARG A 65 -14.62 -6.63 -1.99
CA ARG A 65 -15.67 -5.60 -1.87
C ARG A 65 -15.27 -4.50 -0.88
N SER A 66 -14.61 -4.87 0.22
CA SER A 66 -14.05 -3.93 1.19
C SER A 66 -13.00 -3.00 0.57
N THR A 67 -12.17 -3.50 -0.35
CA THR A 67 -11.19 -2.68 -1.08
C THR A 67 -11.88 -1.66 -1.98
N ILE A 68 -12.90 -2.05 -2.73
CA ILE A 68 -13.69 -1.13 -3.57
C ILE A 68 -14.38 -0.07 -2.70
N TYR A 69 -14.96 -0.48 -1.57
CA TYR A 69 -15.56 0.42 -0.60
C TYR A 69 -14.54 1.44 -0.06
N ASP A 70 -13.35 0.99 0.34
CA ASP A 70 -12.29 1.85 0.85
C ASP A 70 -11.75 2.81 -0.21
N ILE A 71 -11.64 2.37 -1.47
CA ILE A 71 -11.27 3.23 -2.60
C ILE A 71 -12.31 4.34 -2.75
N LYS A 72 -13.61 4.01 -2.73
CA LYS A 72 -14.69 5.00 -2.79
C LYS A 72 -14.61 5.97 -1.62
N ARG A 73 -14.43 5.48 -0.39
CA ARG A 73 -14.32 6.29 0.83
C ARG A 73 -13.12 7.24 0.80
N LYS A 74 -11.98 6.80 0.25
CA LYS A 74 -10.73 7.58 0.17
C LYS A 74 -10.61 8.44 -1.09
N ARG A 75 -11.70 8.66 -1.83
CA ARG A 75 -11.75 9.45 -3.08
C ARG A 75 -10.94 10.75 -3.02
N ALA A 76 -11.23 11.62 -2.05
CA ALA A 76 -10.58 12.93 -1.94
C ALA A 76 -9.05 12.80 -1.78
N GLN A 77 -8.59 11.81 -1.02
CA GLN A 77 -7.18 11.54 -0.83
C GLN A 77 -6.52 11.00 -2.11
N ILE A 78 -7.22 10.14 -2.85
CA ILE A 78 -6.74 9.58 -4.12
C ILE A 78 -6.56 10.71 -5.15
N HIS A 79 -7.56 11.59 -5.31
CA HIS A 79 -7.45 12.73 -6.23
C HIS A 79 -6.37 13.73 -5.81
N ASN A 80 -6.30 14.10 -4.53
CA ASN A 80 -5.26 15.00 -4.03
C ASN A 80 -3.85 14.41 -4.22
N PHE A 81 -3.71 13.09 -4.09
CA PHE A 81 -2.45 12.42 -4.38
C PHE A 81 -2.16 12.43 -5.89
N ALA A 82 -3.15 12.17 -6.74
CA ALA A 82 -2.98 12.23 -8.19
C ALA A 82 -2.56 13.62 -8.70
N THR A 83 -3.10 14.70 -8.10
CA THR A 83 -2.69 16.07 -8.44
C THR A 83 -1.27 16.39 -7.98
N GLN A 84 -0.87 15.94 -6.78
CA GLN A 84 0.49 16.09 -6.27
C GLN A 84 1.53 15.28 -7.08
N VAL A 85 1.14 14.10 -7.58
CA VAL A 85 2.01 13.15 -8.30
C VAL A 85 2.19 13.49 -9.78
N LYS A 86 1.42 14.44 -10.35
CA LYS A 86 1.63 14.93 -11.73
C LYS A 86 3.07 15.39 -12.01
N HIS A 87 3.86 15.67 -10.98
CA HIS A 87 5.27 16.04 -11.12
C HIS A 87 6.31 14.98 -10.77
N LYS A 88 5.97 13.79 -10.24
CA LYS A 88 6.91 12.68 -9.99
C LYS A 88 6.19 11.47 -9.40
N VAL A 89 6.64 10.26 -9.76
CA VAL A 89 6.36 8.93 -9.15
C VAL A 89 5.29 8.08 -9.87
N LYS A 90 5.72 7.39 -10.94
CA LYS A 90 4.96 6.33 -11.65
C LYS A 90 4.87 4.98 -10.89
N THR A 91 5.39 4.84 -9.67
CA THR A 91 5.67 3.51 -9.08
C THR A 91 5.08 3.24 -7.69
N ARG A 92 4.21 4.09 -7.13
CA ARG A 92 3.71 3.89 -5.76
C ARG A 92 2.49 2.98 -5.69
N LYS A 93 2.66 1.77 -5.12
CA LYS A 93 1.57 0.78 -4.89
C LYS A 93 0.70 1.08 -3.65
N ASN A 94 1.27 1.70 -2.61
CA ASN A 94 0.56 1.98 -1.36
C ASN A 94 0.09 3.43 -1.26
N LEU A 95 -1.21 3.62 -0.97
CA LEU A 95 -1.82 4.92 -0.66
C LEU A 95 -1.64 5.31 0.83
N THR A 96 -0.76 4.59 1.53
CA THR A 96 -0.53 4.83 2.94
C THR A 96 0.27 6.12 3.07
N ASN A 97 -0.45 7.21 3.26
CA ASN A 97 0.01 8.44 3.90
C ASN A 97 0.32 8.14 5.37
N GLY A 98 1.22 7.20 5.64
CA GLY A 98 1.59 6.86 7.01
C GLY A 98 2.29 8.01 7.74
N ARG A 99 2.74 9.04 7.01
CA ARG A 99 3.38 10.28 7.47
C ARG A 99 3.83 11.05 6.21
N ASN A 100 2.95 11.79 5.55
CA ASN A 100 3.42 13.04 4.94
C ASN A 100 3.70 13.96 6.11
N SER A 101 4.79 13.70 6.86
CA SER A 101 5.09 14.49 8.04
C SER A 101 5.23 15.92 7.53
N LEU A 102 4.54 16.85 8.19
CA LEU A 102 4.63 18.29 7.88
C LEU A 102 6.10 18.71 7.66
N LEU A 103 7.01 18.10 8.44
CA LEU A 103 8.46 18.14 8.27
C LEU A 103 8.94 17.75 6.86
N GLU A 104 8.59 16.58 6.34
CA GLU A 104 9.07 16.10 5.03
C GLU A 104 8.60 16.99 3.88
N ASN A 105 7.35 17.46 3.92
CA ASN A 105 6.81 18.38 2.92
C ASN A 105 7.50 19.76 3.00
N ALA A 106 7.63 20.33 4.20
CA ALA A 106 8.35 21.58 4.39
C ALA A 106 9.81 21.49 3.94
N LEU A 107 10.45 20.35 4.21
CA LEU A 107 11.81 20.06 3.77
C LEU A 107 11.93 19.99 2.25
N PHE A 108 11.00 19.30 1.59
CA PHE A 108 10.98 19.21 0.14
C PHE A 108 10.75 20.57 -0.52
N ASN A 109 9.82 21.38 -0.01
CA ASN A 109 9.57 22.73 -0.52
C ASN A 109 10.82 23.62 -0.39
N TRP A 110 11.50 23.57 0.75
CA TRP A 110 12.75 24.29 0.94
C TRP A 110 13.87 23.78 0.00
N TYR A 111 13.96 22.47 -0.20
CA TYR A 111 14.91 21.89 -1.15
C TYR A 111 14.65 22.39 -2.57
N GLN A 112 13.39 22.41 -3.01
CA GLN A 112 13.01 22.88 -4.34
C GLN A 112 13.36 24.36 -4.52
N GLN A 113 13.05 25.23 -3.55
CA GLN A 113 13.45 26.64 -3.58
C GLN A 113 14.97 26.79 -3.77
N LYS A 114 15.77 26.02 -3.03
CA LYS A 114 17.23 26.07 -3.16
C LYS A 114 17.73 25.56 -4.51
N LYS A 115 17.05 24.57 -5.08
CA LYS A 115 17.35 24.08 -6.42
C LYS A 115 17.01 25.13 -7.49
N ASP A 116 15.89 25.83 -7.34
CA ASP A 116 15.46 26.90 -8.24
C ASP A 116 16.41 28.11 -8.15
N ASP A 117 17.00 28.36 -6.97
CA ASP A 117 18.10 29.31 -6.76
C ASP A 117 19.46 28.85 -7.36
N GLY A 118 19.52 27.67 -7.99
CA GLY A 118 20.75 27.10 -8.55
C GLY A 118 21.74 26.55 -7.51
N VAL A 119 21.31 26.35 -6.26
CA VAL A 119 22.18 25.90 -5.17
C VAL A 119 22.18 24.37 -5.05
N THR A 120 23.35 23.76 -5.23
CA THR A 120 23.55 22.33 -4.98
C THR A 120 23.60 22.06 -3.47
N LEU A 121 22.61 21.32 -2.96
CA LEU A 121 22.53 20.98 -1.53
C LEU A 121 23.24 19.66 -1.20
N ARG A 122 24.24 19.74 -0.32
CA ARG A 122 24.88 18.55 0.27
C ARG A 122 23.93 17.80 1.21
N ASN A 123 24.11 16.50 1.34
CA ASN A 123 23.34 15.63 2.25
C ASN A 123 23.29 16.15 3.70
N ASN A 124 24.41 16.69 4.20
CA ASN A 124 24.47 17.28 5.54
C ASN A 124 23.57 18.50 5.69
N ALA A 125 23.43 19.35 4.67
CA ALA A 125 22.55 20.52 4.71
C ALA A 125 21.08 20.09 4.79
N ILE A 126 20.69 19.09 3.99
CA ILE A 126 19.32 18.54 4.00
C ILE A 126 18.99 17.94 5.37
N ARG A 127 19.92 17.19 5.97
CA ARG A 127 19.75 16.61 7.30
C ARG A 127 19.64 17.67 8.40
N SER A 128 20.50 18.68 8.37
CA SER A 128 20.45 19.80 9.34
C SER A 128 19.10 20.53 9.25
N LYS A 129 18.60 20.77 8.03
CA LYS A 129 17.28 21.38 7.85
C LYS A 129 16.14 20.47 8.31
N ALA A 130 16.24 19.16 8.10
CA ALA A 130 15.27 18.20 8.62
C ALA A 130 15.17 18.22 10.15
N LEU A 131 16.32 18.32 10.85
CA LEU A 131 16.36 18.43 12.30
C LEU A 131 15.76 19.76 12.79
N TYR A 132 16.00 20.85 12.07
CA TYR A 132 15.37 22.15 12.34
C TYR A 132 13.85 22.04 12.26
N PHE A 133 13.32 21.48 11.17
CA PHE A 133 11.88 21.28 11.00
C PHE A 133 11.29 20.30 12.01
N ASN A 134 12.03 19.26 12.42
CA ASN A 134 11.59 18.37 13.49
C ASN A 134 11.38 19.12 14.80
N LYS A 135 12.31 20.00 15.18
CA LYS A 135 12.17 20.83 16.39
C LYS A 135 10.95 21.75 16.30
N ALA A 136 10.70 22.33 15.13
CA ALA A 136 9.60 23.27 14.92
C ALA A 136 8.21 22.61 14.91
N PHE A 137 8.07 21.42 14.32
CA PHE A 137 6.75 20.83 14.06
C PHE A 137 6.36 19.71 15.01
N ASN A 138 7.29 18.80 15.30
CA ASN A 138 6.98 17.53 15.96
C ASN A 138 7.66 17.39 17.32
N ASN A 139 8.74 18.15 17.53
CA ASN A 139 9.67 18.04 18.64
C ASN A 139 10.02 16.59 19.02
N ASN A 140 10.13 15.71 18.02
CA ASN A 140 10.37 14.30 18.27
C ASN A 140 11.85 14.09 18.65
N LYS A 141 12.11 13.84 19.93
CA LYS A 141 13.46 13.63 20.48
C LYS A 141 14.18 12.42 19.89
N THR A 142 13.46 11.45 19.34
CA THR A 142 14.03 10.23 18.74
C THR A 142 14.41 10.41 17.27
N PHE A 143 13.99 11.49 16.63
CA PHE A 143 14.29 11.73 15.23
C PHE A 143 15.73 12.19 15.03
N ARG A 144 16.51 11.45 14.24
CA ARG A 144 17.95 11.69 14.01
C ARG A 144 18.33 12.06 12.57
N ALA A 145 17.34 12.23 11.69
CA ALA A 145 17.55 12.45 10.26
C ALA A 145 18.63 11.53 9.68
N SER A 146 18.60 10.22 10.00
CA SER A 146 19.68 9.27 9.68
C SER A 146 19.96 9.16 8.17
N SER A 147 21.07 8.53 7.79
CA SER A 147 21.43 8.30 6.38
C SER A 147 20.34 7.48 5.69
N THR A 148 19.86 6.42 6.34
CA THR A 148 18.74 5.61 5.86
C THR A 148 17.46 6.42 5.71
N TRP A 149 17.15 7.31 6.67
CA TRP A 149 15.97 8.17 6.55
C TRP A 149 16.10 9.14 5.38
N LEU A 150 17.27 9.76 5.19
CA LEU A 150 17.55 10.67 4.08
C LEU A 150 17.42 9.94 2.73
N ALA A 151 18.00 8.76 2.59
CA ALA A 151 17.89 7.95 1.37
C ALA A 151 16.43 7.66 1.02
N LYS A 152 15.63 7.26 2.03
CA LYS A 152 14.20 7.05 1.83
C LYS A 152 13.44 8.35 1.55
N PHE A 153 13.86 9.49 2.10
CA PHE A 153 13.30 10.80 1.77
C PHE A 153 13.57 11.16 0.31
N LYS A 154 14.81 11.01 -0.16
CA LYS A 154 15.18 11.24 -1.56
C LYS A 154 14.40 10.35 -2.52
N ASP A 155 14.29 9.07 -2.21
CA ASP A 155 13.50 8.09 -2.96
C ASP A 155 12.01 8.51 -3.03
N ARG A 156 11.43 8.91 -1.89
CA ARG A 156 10.04 9.40 -1.83
C ARG A 156 9.77 10.61 -2.73
N PHE A 157 10.73 11.53 -2.82
CA PHE A 157 10.56 12.79 -3.55
C PHE A 157 11.25 12.82 -4.92
N GLY A 158 11.80 11.69 -5.39
CA GLY A 158 12.50 11.60 -6.66
C GLY A 158 13.66 12.60 -6.77
N ILE A 159 14.48 12.67 -5.72
CA ILE A 159 15.69 13.48 -5.67
C ILE A 159 16.88 12.58 -6.04
N SER A 160 17.38 12.74 -7.27
CA SER A 160 18.63 12.11 -7.71
C SER A 160 19.83 12.78 -7.03
N GLU A 161 20.85 12.00 -6.67
CA GLU A 161 22.20 12.53 -6.47
C GLU A 161 22.75 12.91 -7.86
N ASP A 162 23.14 14.18 -8.02
CA ASP A 162 24.06 14.60 -9.07
C ASP A 162 25.51 14.40 -8.57
#